data_AF-A0A8B8DB48-F1
#
_entry.id   AF-A0A8B8DB48-F1
#
_cell.length_a   1.000
_cell.length_b   1.000
_cell.length_c   1.000
_cell.angle_alpha   90.00
_cell.angle_beta   90.00
_cell.angle_gamma   90.00
#
_symmetry.space_group_name_H-M   'P 1'
#
loop_
_entity.id
_entity.type
_entity.pdbx_description
1 polymer ?
#
loop_
_entity_poly.entity_id
_entity_poly.type
_entity_poly.pdbx_seq_one_letter_code
_entity_poly.pdbx_strand_id
1 'polypeptide(L)'
;MLILPSSTKEECLSSGNSTLCCADFYEVDGKCTPCPSGYFGPSCSHTCPYPKYGRRCLEGECQCPESMCNPTAGCVTEKSKTVENNNHIKQEPKAGVLNVDNEQKN
;
A
#
# COMPACT_ATOMS: atom_id res chain seq x y z
N MET A 1 6.44 -30.37 -20.29
CA MET A 1 6.59 -29.00 -19.73
C MET A 1 6.91 -29.17 -18.25
N LEU A 2 8.15 -28.90 -17.85
CA LEU A 2 8.52 -28.96 -16.43
C LEU A 2 8.00 -27.67 -15.79
N ILE A 3 6.96 -27.80 -14.97
CA ILE A 3 6.51 -26.69 -14.12
C ILE A 3 7.57 -26.54 -13.04
N LEU A 4 8.40 -25.51 -13.14
CA LEU A 4 9.27 -25.09 -12.05
C LEU A 4 8.36 -24.73 -10.87
N PRO A 5 8.61 -25.20 -9.64
CA PRO A 5 7.90 -24.65 -8.49
C PRO A 5 8.24 -23.16 -8.47
N SER A 6 7.20 -22.33 -8.54
CA SER A 6 7.29 -20.88 -8.42
C SER A 6 7.88 -20.56 -7.05
N SER A 7 9.21 -20.54 -6.94
CA SER A 7 9.93 -19.99 -5.80
C SER A 7 9.86 -18.47 -5.91
N THR A 8 8.66 -17.94 -5.76
CA THR A 8 8.43 -16.54 -5.43
C THR A 8 8.93 -16.38 -4.00
N LYS A 9 9.81 -15.40 -3.78
CA LYS A 9 10.58 -15.13 -2.55
C LYS A 9 9.72 -14.71 -1.34
N GLU A 10 8.62 -15.42 -1.07
CA GLU A 10 7.57 -15.05 -0.11
C GLU A 10 7.71 -15.81 1.22
N GLU A 11 8.51 -16.87 1.21
CA GLU A 11 8.89 -17.67 2.38
C GLU A 11 10.29 -17.26 2.83
N CYS A 12 10.45 -17.02 4.13
CA CYS A 12 11.75 -16.72 4.70
C CYS A 12 12.47 -18.03 4.97
N LEU A 13 13.58 -18.25 4.28
CA LEU A 13 14.41 -19.46 4.38
C LEU A 13 14.52 -19.91 5.84
N SER A 14 13.84 -20.98 6.20
CA SER A 14 14.06 -21.65 7.49
C SER A 14 13.97 -23.16 7.34
N SER A 15 15.01 -23.79 7.89
CA SER A 15 15.25 -25.23 7.93
C SER A 15 14.26 -25.89 8.89
N GLY A 16 13.23 -26.58 8.37
CA GLY A 16 12.23 -27.29 9.16
C GLY A 16 10.86 -27.42 8.48
N ASN A 17 9.88 -27.99 9.19
CA ASN A 17 8.48 -28.18 8.73
C ASN A 17 7.53 -27.04 9.16
N SER A 18 8.07 -25.88 9.55
CA SER A 18 7.28 -24.73 10.01
C SER A 18 7.30 -23.64 8.94
N THR A 19 6.12 -23.27 8.40
CA THR A 19 6.00 -22.17 7.42
C THR A 19 6.33 -20.85 8.11
N LEU A 20 7.45 -20.22 7.72
CA LEU A 20 7.82 -18.89 8.20
C LEU A 20 7.69 -17.88 7.05
N CYS A 21 6.73 -16.96 7.19
CA CYS A 21 6.55 -15.88 6.23
C CYS A 21 7.56 -14.76 6.45
N CYS A 22 8.02 -14.16 5.34
CA CYS A 22 8.92 -13.02 5.43
C CYS A 22 8.25 -11.77 6.00
N ALA A 23 9.09 -10.80 6.37
CA ALA A 23 8.63 -9.46 6.68
C ALA A 23 7.71 -8.94 5.55
N ASP A 24 6.60 -8.30 5.94
CA ASP A 24 5.51 -7.85 5.07
C ASP A 24 4.58 -8.94 4.53
N PHE A 25 4.61 -10.12 5.15
CA PHE A 25 3.65 -11.19 4.91
C PHE A 25 3.13 -11.77 6.23
N TYR A 26 1.95 -12.37 6.17
CA TYR A 26 1.32 -13.12 7.25
C TYR A 26 0.79 -14.46 6.73
N GLU A 27 0.66 -15.43 7.61
CA GLU A 27 0.19 -16.77 7.24
C GLU A 27 -1.35 -16.80 7.20
N VAL A 28 -1.90 -17.32 6.10
CA VAL A 28 -3.31 -17.69 5.94
C VAL A 28 -3.37 -19.06 5.30
N ASP A 29 -3.95 -20.04 5.99
CA ASP A 29 -4.10 -21.43 5.52
C ASP A 29 -2.78 -22.06 5.02
N GLY A 30 -1.68 -21.86 5.76
CA GLY A 30 -0.36 -22.36 5.39
C GLY A 30 0.31 -21.64 4.21
N LYS A 31 -0.25 -20.52 3.75
CA LYS A 31 0.29 -19.69 2.67
C LYS A 31 0.65 -18.29 3.17
N CYS A 32 1.82 -17.80 2.75
CA CYS A 32 2.20 -16.41 3.00
C CYS A 32 1.41 -15.46 2.10
N THR A 33 0.66 -14.56 2.74
CA THR A 33 -0.15 -13.53 2.11
C THR A 33 0.48 -12.16 2.39
N PRO A 34 0.62 -11.27 1.41
CA PRO A 34 1.21 -9.95 1.64
C PRO A 34 0.36 -9.12 2.59
N CYS A 35 1.02 -8.28 3.38
CA CYS A 35 0.32 -7.35 4.26
C CYS A 35 -0.61 -6.40 3.49
N PRO A 36 -1.76 -6.05 4.07
CA PRO A 36 -2.63 -5.03 3.50
C PRO A 36 -1.92 -3.67 3.51
N SER A 37 -2.27 -2.80 2.55
CA SER A 37 -1.72 -1.45 2.49
C SER A 37 -1.95 -0.69 3.80
N GLY A 38 -0.93 0.01 4.26
CA GLY A 38 -0.91 0.64 5.58
C GLY A 38 -0.34 -0.21 6.70
N TYR A 39 -0.02 -1.49 6.44
CA TYR A 39 0.60 -2.39 7.41
C TYR A 39 1.87 -3.04 6.86
N PHE A 40 2.81 -3.35 7.75
CA PHE A 40 4.11 -3.92 7.43
C PHE A 40 4.68 -4.73 8.61
N GLY A 41 5.82 -5.40 8.38
CA GLY A 41 6.53 -6.17 9.39
C GLY A 41 6.01 -7.60 9.59
N PRO A 42 6.51 -8.33 10.61
CA PRO A 42 6.11 -9.71 10.86
C PRO A 42 4.62 -9.80 11.18
N SER A 43 3.90 -10.65 10.44
CA SER A 43 2.45 -10.82 10.57
C SER A 43 1.67 -9.50 10.47
N CYS A 44 2.20 -8.50 9.76
CA CYS A 44 1.55 -7.20 9.55
C CYS A 44 1.24 -6.41 10.83
N SER A 45 2.05 -6.62 11.88
CA SER A 45 1.83 -6.04 13.21
C SER A 45 2.13 -4.54 13.33
N HIS A 46 2.75 -3.93 12.32
CA HIS A 46 3.07 -2.50 12.34
C HIS A 46 2.23 -1.73 11.32
N THR A 47 1.70 -0.59 11.73
CA THR A 47 1.05 0.37 10.84
C THR A 47 2.09 1.34 10.28
N CYS A 48 1.91 1.83 9.05
CA CYS A 48 2.80 2.81 8.47
C CYS A 48 2.97 4.05 9.35
N PRO A 49 4.22 4.43 9.68
CA PRO A 49 4.48 5.63 10.47
C PRO A 49 4.27 6.87 9.60
N TYR A 50 3.74 7.94 10.19
CA TYR A 50 3.71 9.24 9.51
C TYR A 50 5.14 9.66 9.10
N PRO A 51 5.34 10.21 7.88
CA PRO A 51 4.33 10.57 6.88
C PRO A 51 4.03 9.46 5.85
N LYS A 52 4.53 8.25 6.01
CA LYS A 52 4.46 7.20 4.98
C LYS A 52 3.10 6.52 4.91
N TYR A 53 2.73 6.06 3.72
CA TYR A 53 1.50 5.30 3.50
C TYR A 53 1.63 4.24 2.39
N GLY A 54 0.62 3.38 2.28
CA GLY A 54 0.47 2.39 1.21
C GLY A 54 1.14 1.04 1.49
N ARG A 55 1.33 0.24 0.44
CA ARG A 55 1.97 -1.07 0.54
C ARG A 55 3.42 -0.93 1.00
N ARG A 56 3.78 -1.61 2.10
CA ARG A 56 5.09 -1.50 2.76
C ARG A 56 5.48 -0.06 3.12
N CYS A 57 4.52 0.86 3.17
CA CYS A 57 4.76 2.27 3.44
C CYS A 57 5.66 2.95 2.39
N LEU A 58 5.62 2.49 1.13
CA LEU A 58 6.48 2.98 0.04
C LEU A 58 5.71 3.73 -1.06
N GLU A 59 4.40 3.89 -0.96
CA GLU A 59 3.61 4.53 -2.02
C GLU A 59 3.77 6.06 -2.04
N GLY A 60 4.07 6.66 -0.89
CA GLY A 60 4.31 8.10 -0.82
C GLY A 60 4.46 8.61 0.60
N GLU A 61 4.42 9.94 0.71
CA GLU A 61 4.43 10.69 1.96
C GLU A 61 3.25 11.65 2.00
N CYS A 62 2.57 11.71 3.14
CA CYS A 62 1.51 12.67 3.40
C CYS A 62 2.05 14.10 3.45
N GLN A 63 1.41 14.99 2.69
CA GLN A 63 1.64 16.44 2.71
C GLN A 63 0.48 17.17 3.42
N CYS A 64 -0.03 16.55 4.49
CA CYS A 64 -1.14 17.02 5.31
C CYS A 64 -0.83 16.74 6.79
N PRO A 65 -1.58 17.33 7.74
CA PRO A 65 -1.43 17.01 9.16
C PRO A 65 -1.57 15.50 9.42
N GLU A 66 -0.85 14.98 10.41
CA GLU A 66 -0.89 13.56 10.77
C GLU A 66 -2.32 13.05 11.03
N SER A 67 -3.18 13.90 11.62
CA SER A 67 -4.60 13.58 11.85
C SER A 67 -5.42 13.32 10.58
N MET A 68 -4.93 13.75 9.41
CA MET A 68 -5.56 13.55 8.10
C MET A 68 -4.80 12.55 7.23
N CYS A 69 -3.69 12.01 7.71
CA CYS A 69 -2.87 11.04 7.00
C CYS A 69 -3.37 9.63 7.28
N ASN A 70 -4.06 9.03 6.31
CA ASN A 70 -4.45 7.63 6.38
C ASN A 70 -3.26 6.74 5.97
N PRO A 71 -2.87 5.75 6.79
CA PRO A 71 -1.71 4.91 6.49
C PRO A 71 -1.90 4.05 5.23
N THR A 72 -3.13 3.81 4.80
CA THR A 72 -3.44 3.05 3.57
C THR A 72 -3.45 3.95 2.33
N ALA A 73 -4.08 5.12 2.40
CA ALA A 73 -4.40 5.94 1.22
C ALA A 73 -3.68 7.30 1.15
N GLY A 74 -2.91 7.67 2.18
CA GLY A 74 -2.33 9.00 2.30
C GLY A 74 -3.35 10.03 2.79
N CYS A 75 -3.25 11.27 2.31
CA CYS A 75 -4.11 12.36 2.80
C CYS A 75 -5.59 12.18 2.40
N VAL A 76 -6.47 12.05 3.39
CA VAL A 76 -7.92 12.02 3.16
C VAL A 76 -8.49 13.44 3.21
N THR A 77 -9.16 13.86 2.14
CA THR A 77 -10.01 15.07 2.19
C THR A 77 -11.39 14.67 2.72
N GLU A 78 -12.07 15.55 3.45
CA GLU A 78 -13.41 15.40 4.08
C GLU A 78 -14.57 15.10 3.10
N LYS A 79 -14.33 14.40 1.99
CA LYS A 79 -15.32 14.00 0.98
C LYS A 79 -15.75 12.53 1.10
N SER A 80 -15.79 11.99 2.32
CA SER A 80 -16.41 10.67 2.59
C SER A 80 -17.58 10.79 3.56
N LYS A 81 -18.57 11.57 3.16
CA LYS A 81 -19.98 11.22 3.38
C LYS A 81 -20.60 11.03 2.00
N THR A 82 -20.44 9.85 1.41
CA THR A 82 -21.33 9.41 0.34
C THR A 82 -22.72 9.23 0.95
N VAL A 83 -23.49 10.32 0.98
CA VAL A 83 -24.94 10.20 0.89
C VAL A 83 -25.21 9.60 -0.48
N GLU A 84 -25.62 8.33 -0.53
CA GLU A 84 -26.10 7.67 -1.74
C GLU A 84 -27.39 8.37 -2.21
N ASN A 85 -27.23 9.45 -2.97
CA ASN A 85 -28.30 9.94 -3.83
C ASN A 85 -27.88 9.67 -5.27
N ASN A 86 -28.49 8.62 -5.83
CA ASN A 86 -28.34 8.15 -7.20
C ASN A 86 -28.41 9.32 -8.19
N ASN A 87 -27.28 9.70 -8.76
CA ASN A 87 -27.16 10.25 -10.10
C ASN A 87 -25.72 10.08 -10.62
N HIS A 88 -25.64 9.40 -11.75
CA HIS A 88 -24.45 8.94 -12.45
C HIS A 88 -23.58 10.08 -12.98
N ILE A 89 -22.34 10.25 -12.48
CA ILE A 89 -21.18 10.70 -13.28
C ILE A 89 -19.92 10.03 -12.69
N LYS A 90 -19.34 9.09 -13.45
CA LYS A 90 -18.02 8.50 -13.19
C LYS A 90 -16.97 9.61 -13.25
N GLN A 91 -16.15 9.76 -12.21
CA GLN A 91 -14.93 10.58 -12.30
C GLN A 91 -13.77 9.74 -11.79
N GLU A 92 -12.95 9.32 -12.74
CA GLU A 92 -11.64 8.71 -12.54
C GLU A 92 -10.74 9.65 -11.73
N PRO A 93 -9.92 9.15 -10.79
CA PRO A 93 -8.86 9.96 -10.22
C PRO A 93 -7.83 10.24 -11.32
N LYS A 94 -7.85 11.49 -11.81
CA LYS A 94 -6.84 12.01 -12.74
C LYS A 94 -5.48 11.94 -12.04
N ALA A 95 -4.64 11.02 -12.49
CA ALA A 95 -3.21 11.10 -12.26
C ALA A 95 -2.75 12.50 -12.68
N GLY A 96 -2.14 13.23 -11.74
CA GLY A 96 -1.56 14.53 -12.01
C GLY A 96 -0.46 14.39 -13.06
N VAL A 97 -0.74 14.87 -14.26
CA VAL A 97 0.26 15.16 -15.29
C VAL A 97 1.18 16.23 -14.70
N LEU A 98 2.47 15.92 -14.57
CA LEU A 98 3.50 16.89 -14.24
C LEU A 98 3.75 17.74 -15.50
N ASN A 99 3.19 18.95 -15.57
CA ASN A 99 3.63 19.95 -16.55
C ASN A 99 4.80 20.71 -15.93
N VAL A 100 6.01 20.47 -16.44
CA VAL A 100 7.19 21.30 -16.17
C VAL A 100 7.23 22.36 -17.26
N ASP A 101 6.59 23.51 -17.03
CA ASP A 101 6.80 24.68 -17.88
C ASP A 101 8.12 25.35 -17.46
N ASN A 102 9.12 25.21 -18.33
CA ASN A 102 10.42 25.86 -18.25
C ASN A 102 10.33 27.32 -18.76
N GLU A 103 11.22 28.14 -18.19
CA GLU A 103 11.83 29.35 -18.76
C GLU A 103 11.21 30.73 -18.46
N GLN A 104 11.99 31.63 -17.83
CA GLN A 104 12.69 32.72 -18.53
C GLN A 104 13.53 33.60 -17.55
N LYS A 105 14.86 33.56 -17.72
CA LYS A 105 15.81 34.69 -17.81
C LYS A 105 15.69 35.88 -16.83
N ASN A 106 16.73 36.08 -16.02
CA ASN A 106 17.49 37.34 -16.01
C ASN A 106 18.96 37.06 -15.67
#